data_AF-A0A3E2NGS7-F1
#
_entry.id   AF-A0A3E2NGS7-F1
#
_cell.length_a   1.000
_cell.length_b   1.000
_cell.length_c   1.000
_cell.angle_alpha   90.00
_cell.angle_beta   90.00
_cell.angle_gamma   90.00
#
_symmetry.space_group_name_H-M   'P 1'
#
loop_
_entity.id
_entity.type
_entity.pdbx_description
1 polymer ?
#
loop_
_entity_poly.entity_id
_entity_poly.type
_entity_poly.pdbx_seq_one_letter_code
_entity_poly.pdbx_strand_id
1 'polypeptide(L)'
;MSVNAREEKNFSVELSRWNPSGINPSAEIALPATPYELADALERAGTAGDTVYSAEVLSCQLDYLPQFIQPDINLHELNHLAQRLSSLSAWELDCFEGMVMMDAVQTQYAPIPVERLINMTHSTEHCQIAYEAHDDSSLGKFYADNDFVPALEKVSDEVYAYLDFGKIGREMREGEGGVFTPHGYVVQNGEIAADYHSGDAVSLEKPDYTVLLRVTKGYFNGPAQDSEAAVYLKLPAGDATLLQAVDAVGVASPEECAFSAEDCMAPSLTEKINDALYASEGDCYGLVNELAEQLRQLEMENRLPTYKAMLEEAPGDLSLEEALDLASMTEEFKLLSDSPAEYAKKEIQRMLSVGSDYGLNKFCDLEGYGRYLLEQRGVAETSYGMLEPQNGMTVEQCLNRPSQSFGMEMK
;
A
#
# COMPACT_ATOMS: atom_id res chain seq x y z
N MET A 1 22.66 0.32 2.46
CA MET A 1 21.99 1.06 1.37
C MET A 1 20.96 0.09 0.84
N SER A 2 19.67 0.39 1.04
CA SER A 2 18.59 -0.54 0.75
C SER A 2 18.51 -0.73 -0.77
N VAL A 3 18.90 -1.91 -1.23
CA VAL A 3 18.80 -2.33 -2.63
C VAL A 3 17.48 -3.05 -2.74
N ASN A 4 16.38 -2.30 -2.76
CA ASN A 4 15.08 -2.79 -3.19
C ASN A 4 14.36 -1.54 -3.69
N ALA A 5 14.19 -1.45 -5.01
CA ALA A 5 13.34 -0.44 -5.63
C ALA A 5 11.88 -0.78 -5.31
N ARG A 6 11.50 -0.66 -4.04
CA ARG A 6 10.10 -0.56 -3.67
C ARG A 6 9.59 0.76 -4.21
N GLU A 7 8.46 0.70 -4.90
CA GLU A 7 7.72 1.90 -5.27
C GLU A 7 7.54 2.77 -4.03
N GLU A 8 7.90 4.05 -4.14
CA GLU A 8 7.82 4.97 -3.04
C GLU A 8 6.34 5.12 -2.64
N LYS A 9 6.03 4.83 -1.37
CA LYS A 9 4.67 4.93 -0.83
C LYS A 9 4.30 6.42 -0.71
N ASN A 10 3.33 6.87 -1.49
CA ASN A 10 2.98 8.27 -1.65
C ASN A 10 1.62 8.67 -1.03
N PHE A 11 0.78 7.72 -0.60
CA PHE A 11 -0.42 8.00 0.21
C PHE A 11 -0.43 7.22 1.52
N SER A 12 -1.01 7.81 2.57
CA SER A 12 -1.49 7.11 3.76
C SER A 12 -3.01 7.22 3.81
N VAL A 13 -3.69 6.11 4.05
CA VAL A 13 -5.15 5.99 3.99
C VAL A 13 -5.65 5.23 5.21
N GLU A 14 -6.68 5.77 5.88
CA GLU A 14 -7.44 5.03 6.88
C GLU A 14 -8.62 4.34 6.22
N LEU A 15 -8.72 3.04 6.44
CA LEU A 15 -9.90 2.22 6.13
C LEU A 15 -10.69 2.04 7.41
N SER A 16 -12.00 2.26 7.38
CA SER A 16 -12.85 2.02 8.53
C SER A 16 -14.19 1.40 8.15
N ARG A 17 -14.75 0.63 9.08
CA ARG A 17 -16.11 0.09 8.97
C ARG A 17 -17.00 0.67 10.04
N TRP A 18 -18.16 1.20 9.64
CA TRP A 18 -19.16 1.66 10.59
C TRP A 18 -19.69 0.50 11.45
N ASN A 19 -19.53 0.62 12.76
CA ASN A 19 -20.03 -0.30 13.77
C ASN A 19 -20.98 0.44 14.72
N PRO A 20 -22.31 0.25 14.62
CA PRO A 20 -23.28 0.96 15.46
C PRO A 20 -23.28 0.52 16.94
N SER A 21 -22.57 -0.57 17.28
CA SER A 21 -22.62 -1.21 18.60
C SER A 21 -21.30 -1.13 19.38
N GLY A 22 -20.29 -0.41 18.87
CA GLY A 22 -18.98 -0.31 19.50
C GLY A 22 -18.03 0.64 18.77
N ILE A 23 -16.73 0.43 18.95
CA ILE A 23 -15.68 1.13 18.21
C ILE A 23 -15.68 0.62 16.76
N ASN A 24 -15.48 1.54 15.81
CA ASN A 24 -15.30 1.20 14.40
C ASN A 24 -13.92 0.54 14.25
N PRO A 25 -13.82 -0.71 13.76
CA PRO A 25 -12.52 -1.23 13.36
C PRO A 25 -11.97 -0.35 12.25
N SER A 26 -10.71 0.04 12.38
CA SER A 26 -9.97 0.76 11.35
C SER A 26 -8.58 0.18 11.14
N ALA A 27 -8.04 0.40 9.95
CA ALA A 27 -6.69 0.02 9.60
C ALA A 27 -6.09 1.08 8.69
N GLU A 28 -4.83 1.42 8.96
CA GLU A 28 -4.04 2.27 8.05
C GLU A 28 -3.35 1.42 7.00
N ILE A 29 -3.27 1.95 5.77
CA ILE A 29 -2.52 1.40 4.65
C ILE A 29 -1.74 2.50 3.93
N ALA A 30 -0.54 2.16 3.45
CA ALA A 30 0.27 3.02 2.60
C ALA A 30 0.20 2.56 1.15
N LEU A 31 -0.07 3.48 0.21
CA LEU A 31 -0.20 3.20 -1.23
C LEU A 31 0.98 3.81 -2.01
N PRO A 32 1.40 3.23 -3.16
CA PRO A 32 0.81 2.06 -3.81
C PRO A 32 1.09 0.78 -3.02
N ALA A 33 0.07 -0.06 -2.89
CA ALA A 33 0.08 -1.31 -2.17
C ALA A 33 -0.11 -2.50 -3.11
N THR A 34 0.47 -3.63 -2.72
CA THR A 34 0.32 -4.90 -3.41
C THR A 34 -1.08 -5.48 -3.23
N PRO A 35 -1.48 -6.47 -4.05
CA PRO A 35 -2.76 -7.18 -3.86
C PRO A 35 -2.97 -7.71 -2.44
N TYR A 36 -1.96 -8.35 -1.83
CA TYR A 36 -2.13 -8.87 -0.49
C TYR A 36 -2.07 -7.80 0.60
N GLU A 37 -1.30 -6.72 0.43
CA GLU A 37 -1.35 -5.57 1.35
C GLU A 37 -2.75 -4.94 1.39
N LEU A 38 -3.40 -4.76 0.23
CA LEU A 38 -4.76 -4.24 0.14
C LEU A 38 -5.78 -5.19 0.80
N ALA A 39 -5.70 -6.49 0.49
CA ALA A 39 -6.60 -7.49 1.07
C ALA A 39 -6.43 -7.58 2.60
N ASP A 40 -5.19 -7.49 3.09
CA ASP A 40 -4.86 -7.49 4.50
C ASP A 40 -5.40 -6.27 5.25
N ALA A 41 -5.23 -5.07 4.69
CA ALA A 41 -5.78 -3.86 5.31
C ALA A 41 -7.32 -3.88 5.39
N LEU A 42 -8.00 -4.41 4.36
CA LEU A 42 -9.45 -4.62 4.40
C LEU A 42 -9.86 -5.66 5.46
N GLU A 43 -9.07 -6.72 5.63
CA GLU A 43 -9.28 -7.72 6.69
C GLU A 43 -9.13 -7.10 8.09
N ARG A 44 -8.05 -6.35 8.34
CA ARG A 44 -7.82 -5.64 9.61
C ARG A 44 -8.88 -4.58 9.90
N ALA A 45 -9.40 -3.90 8.87
CA ALA A 45 -10.54 -2.99 9.01
C ALA A 45 -11.88 -3.71 9.29
N GLY A 46 -11.90 -5.04 9.37
CA GLY A 46 -13.10 -5.84 9.61
C GLY A 46 -14.06 -5.87 8.43
N THR A 47 -13.55 -5.67 7.21
CA THR A 47 -14.34 -5.57 5.96
C THR A 47 -14.13 -6.77 5.03
N ALA A 48 -13.47 -7.84 5.50
CA ALA A 48 -13.24 -9.05 4.72
C ALA A 48 -14.55 -9.60 4.12
N GLY A 49 -14.73 -9.42 2.81
CA GLY A 49 -15.92 -9.86 2.06
C GLY A 49 -17.10 -8.89 2.02
N ASP A 50 -17.03 -7.74 2.71
CA ASP A 50 -18.05 -6.69 2.67
C ASP A 50 -17.59 -5.52 1.79
N THR A 51 -18.41 -5.10 0.83
CA THR A 51 -18.11 -3.97 -0.06
C THR A 51 -18.35 -2.59 0.59
N VAL A 52 -18.68 -2.55 1.88
CA VAL A 52 -19.06 -1.32 2.58
C VAL A 52 -17.99 -0.97 3.60
N TYR A 53 -17.02 -0.16 3.15
CA TYR A 53 -15.99 0.47 3.95
C TYR A 53 -15.92 1.96 3.60
N SER A 54 -15.35 2.74 4.52
CA SER A 54 -14.93 4.12 4.26
C SER A 54 -13.42 4.14 4.07
N ALA A 55 -12.94 4.94 3.11
CA ALA A 55 -11.53 5.19 2.89
C ALA A 55 -11.28 6.69 2.91
N GLU A 56 -10.40 7.13 3.81
CA GLU A 56 -10.03 8.53 4.00
C GLU A 56 -8.52 8.71 3.82
N VAL A 57 -8.12 9.67 2.98
CA VAL A 57 -6.71 10.00 2.78
C VAL A 57 -6.22 10.82 3.98
N LEU A 58 -5.29 10.24 4.75
CA LEU A 58 -4.67 10.90 5.90
C LEU A 58 -3.55 11.85 5.47
N SER A 59 -2.75 11.42 4.48
CA SER A 59 -1.64 12.21 3.93
C SER A 59 -1.26 11.75 2.53
N CYS A 60 -0.58 12.64 1.79
CA CYS A 60 0.05 12.34 0.51
C CYS A 60 1.40 13.05 0.44
N GLN A 61 2.40 12.47 -0.22
CA GLN A 61 3.68 13.15 -0.50
C GLN A 61 3.50 14.42 -1.33
N LEU A 62 2.47 14.45 -2.20
CA LEU A 62 2.01 15.66 -2.87
C LEU A 62 1.02 16.38 -1.95
N ASP A 63 1.54 17.22 -1.05
CA ASP A 63 0.76 17.86 0.04
C ASP A 63 -0.49 18.63 -0.45
N TYR A 64 -0.49 19.11 -1.69
CA TYR A 64 -1.63 19.83 -2.27
C TYR A 64 -2.78 18.90 -2.68
N LEU A 65 -2.55 17.60 -2.87
CA LEU A 65 -3.49 16.69 -3.51
C LEU A 65 -4.65 16.23 -2.60
N PRO A 66 -4.45 15.92 -1.29
CA PRO A 66 -5.51 15.40 -0.43
C PRO A 66 -6.78 16.25 -0.38
N GLN A 67 -6.65 17.57 -0.46
CA GLN A 67 -7.80 18.49 -0.43
C GLN A 67 -8.74 18.34 -1.64
N PHE A 68 -8.25 17.74 -2.74
CA PHE A 68 -9.02 17.54 -3.96
C PHE A 68 -9.62 16.13 -4.06
N ILE A 69 -9.27 15.21 -3.16
CA ILE A 69 -9.79 13.84 -3.16
C ILE A 69 -11.04 13.79 -2.29
N GLN A 70 -12.12 13.19 -2.79
CA GLN A 70 -13.35 13.02 -2.01
C GLN A 70 -13.17 11.94 -0.93
N PRO A 71 -13.84 12.09 0.23
CA PRO A 71 -13.99 10.98 1.19
C PRO A 71 -14.71 9.79 0.55
N ASP A 72 -14.56 8.61 1.15
CA ASP A 72 -15.18 7.35 0.69
C ASP A 72 -14.75 6.94 -0.73
N ILE A 73 -13.49 7.26 -1.06
CA ILE A 73 -12.91 6.93 -2.36
C ILE A 73 -12.75 5.41 -2.52
N ASN A 74 -12.88 4.92 -3.75
CA ASN A 74 -12.56 3.54 -4.06
C ASN A 74 -11.06 3.29 -3.83
N LEU A 75 -10.73 2.41 -2.88
CA LEU A 75 -9.35 2.11 -2.49
C LEU A 75 -8.51 1.61 -3.68
N HIS A 76 -9.10 0.83 -4.59
CA HIS A 76 -8.38 0.30 -5.75
C HIS A 76 -8.06 1.39 -6.78
N GLU A 77 -8.97 2.34 -6.99
CA GLU A 77 -8.72 3.49 -7.87
C GLU A 77 -7.65 4.41 -7.27
N LEU A 78 -7.71 4.64 -5.97
CA LEU A 78 -6.70 5.42 -5.27
C LEU A 78 -5.33 4.70 -5.31
N ASN A 79 -5.31 3.38 -5.16
CA ASN A 79 -4.09 2.59 -5.31
C ASN A 79 -3.52 2.69 -6.73
N HIS A 80 -4.37 2.67 -7.75
CA HIS A 80 -3.95 2.84 -9.13
C HIS A 80 -3.36 4.24 -9.38
N LEU A 81 -4.00 5.30 -8.86
CA LEU A 81 -3.44 6.65 -8.88
C LEU A 81 -2.07 6.69 -8.20
N ALA A 82 -1.94 6.06 -7.03
CA ALA A 82 -0.67 5.97 -6.30
C ALA A 82 0.44 5.32 -7.16
N GLN A 83 0.13 4.21 -7.84
CA GLN A 83 1.06 3.53 -8.75
C GLN A 83 1.48 4.43 -9.92
N ARG A 84 0.50 5.12 -10.52
CA ARG A 84 0.77 6.08 -11.61
C ARG A 84 1.73 7.17 -11.13
N LEU A 85 1.44 7.81 -10.00
CA LEU A 85 2.26 8.89 -9.45
C LEU A 85 3.69 8.42 -9.13
N SER A 86 3.88 7.23 -8.54
CA SER A 86 5.22 6.68 -8.26
C SER A 86 6.03 6.35 -9.53
N SER A 87 5.37 6.22 -10.68
CA SER A 87 6.03 5.97 -11.97
C SER A 87 6.41 7.24 -12.75
N LEU A 88 5.89 8.41 -12.34
CA LEU A 88 6.15 9.68 -13.02
C LEU A 88 7.55 10.21 -12.71
N SER A 89 8.20 10.78 -13.71
CA SER A 89 9.42 11.57 -13.52
C SER A 89 9.13 12.88 -12.79
N ALA A 90 10.17 13.54 -12.24
CA ALA A 90 10.02 14.84 -11.58
C ALA A 90 9.35 15.89 -12.50
N TRP A 91 9.69 15.90 -13.79
CA TRP A 91 9.07 16.80 -14.76
C TRP A 91 7.58 16.48 -14.98
N GLU A 92 7.21 15.19 -15.04
CA GLU A 92 5.82 14.77 -15.17
C GLU A 92 5.00 15.10 -13.91
N LEU A 93 5.60 15.04 -12.72
CA LEU A 93 4.98 15.47 -11.47
C LEU A 93 4.71 16.97 -11.44
N ASP A 94 5.65 17.81 -11.90
CA ASP A 94 5.43 19.26 -12.04
C ASP A 94 4.26 19.54 -13.01
N CYS A 95 4.20 18.81 -14.12
CA CYS A 95 3.10 18.89 -15.08
C CYS A 95 1.76 18.46 -14.49
N PHE A 96 1.76 17.38 -13.71
CA PHE A 96 0.58 16.90 -12.99
C PHE A 96 0.09 17.93 -11.98
N GLU A 97 0.97 18.55 -11.18
CA GLU A 97 0.61 19.65 -10.28
C GLU A 97 -0.06 20.81 -11.03
N GLY A 98 0.52 21.24 -12.14
CA GLY A 98 -0.07 22.28 -12.98
C GLY A 98 -1.47 21.92 -13.50
N MET A 99 -1.67 20.70 -14.00
CA MET A 99 -2.97 20.22 -14.47
C MET A 99 -4.02 20.17 -13.35
N VAL A 100 -3.64 19.68 -12.16
CA VAL A 100 -4.52 19.68 -10.98
C VAL A 100 -4.91 21.11 -10.60
N MET A 101 -3.96 22.04 -10.60
CA MET A 101 -4.22 23.44 -10.25
C MET A 101 -5.06 24.16 -11.30
N MET A 102 -4.84 23.92 -12.59
CA MET A 102 -5.71 24.43 -13.66
C MET A 102 -7.16 23.98 -13.46
N ASP A 103 -7.35 22.68 -13.17
CA ASP A 103 -8.68 22.13 -12.91
C ASP A 103 -9.32 22.70 -11.65
N ALA A 104 -8.56 22.79 -10.55
CA ALA A 104 -9.02 23.36 -9.29
C ALA A 104 -9.46 24.82 -9.48
N VAL A 105 -8.69 25.64 -10.21
CA VAL A 105 -9.09 27.02 -10.51
C VAL A 105 -10.37 27.07 -11.33
N GLN A 106 -10.49 26.22 -12.36
CA GLN A 106 -11.67 26.17 -13.23
C GLN A 106 -12.93 25.71 -12.49
N THR A 107 -12.79 24.76 -11.56
CA THR A 107 -13.90 24.16 -10.80
C THR A 107 -14.16 24.81 -9.45
N GLN A 108 -13.48 25.93 -9.14
CA GLN A 108 -13.58 26.65 -7.87
C GLN A 108 -13.18 25.78 -6.66
N TYR A 109 -12.11 25.01 -6.81
CA TYR A 109 -11.53 24.11 -5.81
C TYR A 109 -12.50 23.04 -5.34
N ALA A 110 -13.40 22.60 -6.23
CA ALA A 110 -14.22 21.43 -5.98
C ALA A 110 -13.35 20.15 -5.98
N PRO A 111 -13.77 19.09 -5.28
CA PRO A 111 -13.06 17.81 -5.36
C PRO A 111 -12.99 17.28 -6.80
N ILE A 112 -11.85 16.74 -7.18
CA ILE A 112 -11.55 16.21 -8.50
C ILE A 112 -11.76 14.70 -8.49
N PRO A 113 -12.57 14.14 -9.42
CA PRO A 113 -12.71 12.69 -9.53
C PRO A 113 -11.36 11.98 -9.73
N VAL A 114 -11.13 10.87 -9.03
CA VAL A 114 -9.86 10.11 -9.16
C VAL A 114 -9.62 9.61 -10.58
N GLU A 115 -10.66 9.22 -11.31
CA GLU A 115 -10.58 8.93 -12.76
C GLU A 115 -9.90 10.06 -13.53
N ARG A 116 -10.26 11.32 -13.23
CA ARG A 116 -9.69 12.50 -13.88
C ARG A 116 -8.23 12.72 -13.48
N LEU A 117 -7.89 12.50 -12.21
CA LEU A 117 -6.50 12.55 -11.75
C LEU A 117 -5.63 11.49 -12.43
N ILE A 118 -6.13 10.26 -12.55
CA ILE A 118 -5.43 9.17 -13.27
C ILE A 118 -5.20 9.56 -14.72
N ASN A 119 -6.23 10.06 -15.41
CA ASN A 119 -6.14 10.51 -16.79
C ASN A 119 -5.15 11.68 -16.98
N MET A 120 -5.01 12.59 -16.00
CA MET A 120 -3.95 13.62 -16.02
C MET A 120 -2.55 12.98 -16.01
N THR A 121 -2.32 11.87 -15.29
CA THR A 121 -1.03 11.15 -15.31
C THR A 121 -0.69 10.53 -16.67
N HIS A 122 -1.64 10.44 -17.60
CA HIS A 122 -1.45 9.96 -18.96
C HIS A 122 -1.32 11.08 -20.00
N SER A 123 -1.50 12.34 -19.60
CA SER A 123 -1.63 13.49 -20.52
C SER A 123 -0.51 14.53 -20.36
N THR A 124 0.65 14.14 -19.82
CA THR A 124 1.76 15.04 -19.53
C THR A 124 2.50 15.52 -20.79
N GLU A 125 2.35 14.86 -21.93
CA GLU A 125 3.02 15.19 -23.20
C GLU A 125 2.60 16.53 -23.82
N HIS A 126 1.46 17.07 -23.39
CA HIS A 126 0.93 18.36 -23.85
C HIS A 126 1.18 19.51 -22.85
N CYS A 127 1.93 19.24 -21.79
CA CYS A 127 2.31 20.19 -20.77
C CYS A 127 3.60 20.96 -21.15
N GLN A 128 3.64 22.23 -20.80
CA GLN A 128 4.82 23.07 -20.90
C GLN A 128 5.05 23.81 -19.58
N ILE A 129 6.31 23.92 -19.18
CA ILE A 129 6.72 24.55 -17.92
C ILE A 129 7.76 25.64 -18.20
N ALA A 130 7.51 26.85 -17.71
CA ALA A 130 8.49 27.91 -17.60
C ALA A 130 8.97 28.02 -16.15
N TYR A 131 10.07 27.35 -15.83
CA TYR A 131 10.61 27.22 -14.47
C TYR A 131 11.01 28.56 -13.84
N GLU A 132 11.39 29.55 -14.65
CA GLU A 132 11.77 30.89 -14.19
C GLU A 132 10.58 31.83 -13.90
N ALA A 133 9.35 31.42 -14.24
CA ALA A 133 8.16 32.26 -14.16
C ALA A 133 7.30 31.93 -12.93
N HIS A 134 7.31 32.82 -11.93
CA HIS A 134 6.55 32.67 -10.68
C HIS A 134 5.50 33.78 -10.45
N ASP A 135 5.44 34.75 -11.36
CA ASP A 135 4.45 35.83 -11.36
C ASP A 135 4.27 36.39 -12.78
N ASP A 136 3.26 37.24 -12.97
CA ASP A 136 2.98 37.83 -14.29
C ASP A 136 4.19 38.61 -14.85
N SER A 137 5.07 39.18 -14.02
CA SER A 137 6.23 39.94 -14.51
C SER A 137 7.34 39.03 -15.02
N SER A 138 7.66 37.97 -14.30
CA SER A 138 8.66 36.97 -14.69
C SER A 138 8.17 36.17 -15.90
N LEU A 139 6.87 35.84 -15.96
CA LEU A 139 6.25 35.23 -17.12
C LEU A 139 6.31 36.14 -18.36
N GLY A 140 5.92 37.41 -18.23
CA GLY A 140 5.96 38.32 -19.36
C GLY A 140 7.38 38.57 -19.89
N LYS A 141 8.37 38.54 -18.99
CA LYS A 141 9.78 38.57 -19.36
C LYS A 141 10.20 37.29 -20.08
N PHE A 142 9.82 36.10 -19.58
CA PHE A 142 10.07 34.82 -20.26
C PHE A 142 9.53 34.83 -21.69
N TYR A 143 8.29 35.27 -21.88
CA TYR A 143 7.66 35.37 -23.20
C TYR A 143 8.37 36.35 -24.13
N ALA A 144 8.79 37.50 -23.60
CA ALA A 144 9.50 38.50 -24.37
C ALA A 144 10.94 38.07 -24.73
N ASP A 145 11.66 37.46 -23.79
CA ASP A 145 13.05 37.01 -23.98
C ASP A 145 13.16 35.81 -24.95
N ASN A 146 12.09 35.02 -25.09
CA ASN A 146 12.02 33.86 -26.00
C ASN A 146 11.31 34.16 -27.34
N ASP A 147 11.12 35.44 -27.70
CA ASP A 147 10.47 35.88 -28.94
C ASP A 147 9.04 35.34 -29.16
N PHE A 148 8.33 34.99 -28.08
CA PHE A 148 6.95 34.48 -28.14
C PHE A 148 5.90 35.58 -28.27
N VAL A 149 6.31 36.85 -28.25
CA VAL A 149 5.44 38.02 -28.47
C VAL A 149 5.81 38.67 -29.80
N PRO A 150 5.10 38.35 -30.92
CA PRO A 150 5.47 38.84 -32.25
C PRO A 150 5.53 40.37 -32.38
N ALA A 151 4.78 41.08 -31.53
CA ALA A 151 4.80 42.55 -31.48
C ALA A 151 6.16 43.13 -31.02
N LEU A 152 7.00 42.32 -30.37
CA LEU A 152 8.28 42.74 -29.80
C LEU A 152 9.49 42.45 -30.72
N GLU A 153 9.35 41.68 -31.80
CA GLU A 153 10.45 41.28 -32.70
C GLU A 153 11.30 42.44 -33.25
N LYS A 154 10.73 43.65 -33.33
CA LYS A 154 11.37 44.84 -33.92
C LYS A 154 11.64 45.94 -32.89
N VAL A 155 11.47 45.65 -31.61
CA VAL A 155 11.69 46.60 -30.52
C VAL A 155 13.19 46.67 -30.23
N SER A 156 13.74 47.90 -30.13
CA SER A 156 15.13 48.11 -29.76
C SER A 156 15.37 47.84 -28.27
N ASP A 157 16.57 47.41 -27.87
CA ASP A 157 16.97 47.16 -26.48
C ASP A 157 16.62 48.31 -25.52
N GLU A 158 16.77 49.57 -25.95
CA GLU A 158 16.43 50.73 -25.12
C GLU A 158 14.93 50.79 -24.77
N VAL A 159 14.05 50.40 -25.69
CA VAL A 159 12.59 50.39 -25.50
C VAL A 159 12.16 49.11 -24.78
N TYR A 160 12.87 48.00 -25.02
CA TYR A 160 12.64 46.72 -24.34
C TYR A 160 12.72 46.87 -22.82
N ALA A 161 13.68 47.66 -22.32
CA ALA A 161 13.85 47.93 -20.89
C ALA A 161 12.67 48.68 -20.24
N TYR A 162 11.77 49.29 -21.02
CA TYR A 162 10.59 50.01 -20.52
C TYR A 162 9.28 49.23 -20.69
N LEU A 163 9.34 47.98 -21.16
CA LEU A 163 8.15 47.16 -21.31
C LEU A 163 7.52 46.82 -19.95
N ASP A 164 6.20 46.82 -19.91
CA ASP A 164 5.43 46.34 -18.75
C ASP A 164 5.28 44.82 -18.86
N PHE A 165 6.31 44.09 -18.40
CA PHE A 165 6.29 42.63 -18.40
C PHE A 165 5.13 42.06 -17.59
N GLY A 166 4.72 42.72 -16.49
CA GLY A 166 3.58 42.29 -15.69
C GLY A 166 2.24 42.36 -16.44
N LYS A 167 2.11 43.28 -17.40
CA LYS A 167 0.96 43.29 -18.31
C LYS A 167 1.05 42.17 -19.35
N ILE A 168 2.23 41.99 -19.96
CA ILE A 168 2.46 40.96 -20.99
C ILE A 168 2.16 39.57 -20.41
N GLY A 169 2.76 39.21 -19.28
CA GLY A 169 2.59 37.87 -18.71
C GLY A 169 1.16 37.60 -18.26
N ARG A 170 0.44 38.62 -17.76
CA ARG A 170 -0.99 38.46 -17.44
C ARG A 170 -1.84 38.20 -18.67
N GLU A 171 -1.62 38.95 -19.75
CA GLU A 171 -2.34 38.74 -21.02
C GLU A 171 -2.06 37.34 -21.58
N MET A 172 -0.81 36.87 -21.52
CA MET A 172 -0.45 35.50 -21.91
C MET A 172 -1.15 34.47 -21.02
N ARG A 173 -1.01 34.59 -19.69
CA ARG A 173 -1.59 33.66 -18.72
C ARG A 173 -3.10 33.54 -18.85
N GLU A 174 -3.81 34.66 -18.93
CA GLU A 174 -5.27 34.68 -19.08
C GLU A 174 -5.71 34.15 -20.45
N GLY A 175 -4.88 34.34 -21.49
CA GLY A 175 -5.15 33.86 -22.84
C GLY A 175 -4.98 32.35 -23.01
N GLU A 176 -3.98 31.77 -22.35
CA GLU A 176 -3.67 30.33 -22.44
C GLU A 176 -4.26 29.50 -21.31
N GLY A 177 -4.66 30.12 -20.20
CA GLY A 177 -5.33 29.44 -19.08
C GLY A 177 -4.39 28.68 -18.14
N GLY A 178 -3.07 28.85 -18.26
CA GLY A 178 -2.11 28.21 -17.36
C GLY A 178 -2.06 28.84 -15.96
N VAL A 179 -1.30 28.20 -15.07
CA VAL A 179 -1.26 28.51 -13.63
C VAL A 179 0.17 28.63 -13.11
N PHE A 180 0.36 29.41 -12.06
CA PHE A 180 1.61 29.43 -11.30
C PHE A 180 1.60 28.32 -10.25
N THR A 181 2.67 27.54 -10.20
CA THR A 181 2.97 26.52 -9.18
C THR A 181 4.23 26.93 -8.42
N PRO A 182 4.58 26.26 -7.30
CA PRO A 182 5.87 26.47 -6.64
C PRO A 182 7.07 26.26 -7.56
N HIS A 183 6.92 25.43 -8.60
CA HIS A 183 7.97 25.04 -9.54
C HIS A 183 8.06 25.94 -10.79
N GLY A 184 7.06 26.79 -11.04
CA GLY A 184 7.05 27.69 -12.20
C GLY A 184 5.67 27.84 -12.81
N TYR A 185 5.61 28.40 -14.02
CA TYR A 185 4.37 28.56 -14.76
C TYR A 185 4.09 27.34 -15.62
N VAL A 186 2.92 26.73 -15.47
CA VAL A 186 2.51 25.52 -16.18
C VAL A 186 1.30 25.81 -17.06
N VAL A 187 1.35 25.35 -18.31
CA VAL A 187 0.23 25.39 -19.26
C VAL A 187 0.03 24.02 -19.91
N GLN A 188 -1.22 23.63 -20.11
CA GLN A 188 -1.60 22.42 -20.86
C GLN A 188 -2.29 22.84 -22.16
N ASN A 189 -1.70 22.50 -23.30
CA ASN A 189 -2.20 22.90 -24.63
C ASN A 189 -3.02 21.80 -25.34
N GLY A 190 -3.31 20.69 -24.65
CA GLY A 190 -4.04 19.53 -25.17
C GLY A 190 -5.25 19.16 -24.30
N GLU A 191 -6.05 18.22 -24.78
CA GLU A 191 -7.12 17.62 -23.97
C GLU A 191 -6.53 16.58 -23.01
N ILE A 192 -7.16 16.41 -21.85
CA ILE A 192 -6.84 15.27 -20.97
C ILE A 192 -7.41 14.02 -21.63
N ALA A 193 -6.55 13.05 -21.94
CA ALA A 193 -6.96 11.78 -22.52
C ALA A 193 -7.92 11.04 -21.57
N ALA A 194 -8.94 10.39 -22.14
CA ALA A 194 -9.88 9.56 -21.37
C ALA A 194 -9.49 8.09 -21.50
N ASP A 195 -8.23 7.77 -21.14
CA ASP A 195 -7.65 6.44 -21.29
C ASP A 195 -8.08 5.48 -20.17
N TYR A 196 -8.39 6.04 -19.01
CA TYR A 196 -8.90 5.33 -17.83
C TYR A 196 -10.35 5.73 -17.56
N HIS A 197 -11.20 4.75 -17.25
CA HIS A 197 -12.58 4.92 -16.83
C HIS A 197 -12.81 4.35 -15.43
N SER A 198 -13.69 4.98 -14.64
CA SER A 198 -13.98 4.47 -13.30
C SER A 198 -14.50 3.02 -13.35
N GLY A 199 -13.92 2.17 -12.49
CA GLY A 199 -14.11 0.72 -12.51
C GLY A 199 -13.09 -0.07 -13.32
N ASP A 200 -12.20 0.58 -14.09
CA ASP A 200 -11.09 -0.09 -14.78
C ASP A 200 -10.01 -0.55 -13.80
N ALA A 201 -9.89 0.09 -12.63
CA ALA A 201 -9.18 -0.49 -11.50
C ALA A 201 -9.93 -1.75 -11.04
N VAL A 202 -9.58 -2.87 -11.64
CA VAL A 202 -10.09 -4.19 -11.29
C VAL A 202 -9.82 -4.40 -9.80
N SER A 203 -10.86 -4.70 -9.01
CA SER A 203 -10.68 -5.28 -7.67
C SER A 203 -9.71 -6.42 -7.84
N LEU A 204 -8.48 -6.28 -7.31
CA LEU A 204 -7.37 -7.19 -7.62
C LEU A 204 -7.89 -8.61 -7.50
N GLU A 205 -8.05 -9.28 -8.65
CA GLU A 205 -8.45 -10.68 -8.64
C GLU A 205 -7.47 -11.37 -7.72
N LYS A 206 -7.99 -12.24 -6.84
CA LYS A 206 -7.17 -12.93 -5.87
C LYS A 206 -5.93 -13.48 -6.59
N PRO A 207 -4.72 -13.10 -6.16
CA PRO A 207 -3.51 -13.54 -6.84
C PRO A 207 -3.47 -15.06 -7.01
N ASP A 208 -2.93 -15.52 -8.14
CA ASP A 208 -2.69 -16.93 -8.43
C ASP A 208 -1.38 -17.45 -7.81
N TYR A 209 -0.77 -16.66 -6.93
CA TYR A 209 0.44 -16.96 -6.16
C TYR A 209 0.19 -16.73 -4.69
N THR A 210 0.96 -17.37 -3.82
CA THR A 210 0.95 -17.15 -2.37
C THR A 210 2.09 -16.23 -1.94
N VAL A 211 3.25 -16.37 -2.59
CA VAL A 211 4.38 -15.44 -2.50
C VAL A 211 4.83 -15.14 -3.93
N LEU A 212 5.06 -13.88 -4.25
CA LEU A 212 5.61 -13.44 -5.53
C LEU A 212 7.08 -13.06 -5.31
N LEU A 213 7.98 -13.82 -5.92
CA LEU A 213 9.40 -13.50 -5.92
C LEU A 213 9.78 -12.79 -7.22
N ARG A 214 10.52 -11.71 -7.11
CA ARG A 214 11.30 -11.11 -8.20
C ARG A 214 12.67 -11.78 -8.25
N VAL A 215 13.01 -12.29 -9.43
CA VAL A 215 14.27 -12.97 -9.72
C VAL A 215 15.06 -12.11 -10.68
N THR A 216 16.28 -11.75 -10.27
CA THR A 216 17.24 -11.04 -11.11
C THR A 216 18.60 -11.73 -11.08
N LYS A 217 19.52 -11.26 -11.93
CA LYS A 217 20.88 -11.75 -11.92
C LYS A 217 21.58 -11.32 -10.62
N GLY A 218 22.25 -12.26 -9.97
CA GLY A 218 23.06 -12.00 -8.78
C GLY A 218 24.36 -11.28 -9.14
N TYR A 219 24.61 -10.13 -8.52
CA TYR A 219 25.86 -9.38 -8.69
C TYR A 219 26.82 -9.71 -7.56
N PHE A 220 27.70 -10.67 -7.79
CA PHE A 220 28.72 -11.01 -6.80
C PHE A 220 29.88 -10.00 -6.75
N ASN A 221 29.98 -9.03 -7.67
CA ASN A 221 30.99 -7.94 -7.65
C ASN A 221 30.64 -6.79 -8.64
N GLY A 222 29.73 -5.88 -8.28
CA GLY A 222 29.48 -4.64 -9.05
C GLY A 222 28.20 -3.91 -8.60
N PRO A 223 28.03 -2.60 -8.91
CA PRO A 223 26.77 -1.93 -8.64
C PRO A 223 25.66 -2.54 -9.48
N ALA A 224 24.54 -2.89 -8.84
CA ALA A 224 23.33 -3.36 -9.50
C ALA A 224 22.88 -2.34 -10.55
N GLN A 225 22.57 -2.78 -11.76
CA GLN A 225 21.99 -1.92 -12.79
C GLN A 225 20.46 -2.01 -12.73
N ASP A 226 19.78 -0.89 -12.53
CA ASP A 226 18.31 -0.76 -12.45
C ASP A 226 17.55 -1.13 -13.74
N SER A 227 18.24 -1.59 -14.78
CA SER A 227 17.67 -1.86 -16.12
C SER A 227 17.68 -3.33 -16.53
N GLU A 228 17.91 -4.27 -15.60
CA GLU A 228 17.91 -5.70 -15.94
C GLU A 228 16.51 -6.31 -16.01
N ALA A 229 16.36 -7.27 -16.93
CA ALA A 229 15.15 -8.06 -17.06
C ALA A 229 14.92 -8.88 -15.78
N ALA A 230 13.89 -8.49 -15.03
CA ALA A 230 13.42 -9.24 -13.88
C ALA A 230 12.37 -10.27 -14.33
N VAL A 231 12.43 -11.46 -13.73
CA VAL A 231 11.43 -12.52 -13.92
C VAL A 231 10.68 -12.69 -12.62
N TYR A 232 9.37 -12.85 -12.69
CA TYR A 232 8.54 -13.06 -11.50
C TYR A 232 8.21 -14.55 -11.34
N LEU A 233 8.59 -15.11 -10.20
CA LEU A 233 8.35 -16.49 -9.83
C LEU A 233 7.21 -16.57 -8.82
N LYS A 234 6.13 -17.26 -9.20
CA LYS A 234 4.94 -17.46 -8.38
C LYS A 234 5.10 -18.69 -7.51
N LEU A 235 5.03 -18.52 -6.19
CA LEU A 235 5.14 -19.62 -5.24
C LEU A 235 3.80 -20.06 -4.65
N PRO A 236 3.68 -21.32 -4.21
CA PRO A 236 4.65 -22.40 -4.41
C PRO A 236 4.80 -22.86 -5.86
N ALA A 237 6.02 -23.24 -6.20
CA ALA A 237 6.47 -23.70 -7.51
C ALA A 237 7.36 -24.94 -7.38
N GLY A 238 7.26 -25.85 -8.36
CA GLY A 238 8.19 -26.98 -8.46
C GLY A 238 9.49 -26.59 -9.17
N ASP A 239 10.52 -27.43 -9.03
CA ASP A 239 11.87 -27.22 -9.56
C ASP A 239 11.90 -26.83 -11.04
N ALA A 240 11.00 -27.38 -11.86
CA ALA A 240 10.93 -27.07 -13.29
C ALA A 240 10.61 -25.59 -13.56
N THR A 241 9.72 -24.99 -12.76
CA THR A 241 9.35 -23.57 -12.89
C THR A 241 10.47 -22.67 -12.38
N LEU A 242 11.15 -23.07 -11.29
CA LEU A 242 12.34 -22.38 -10.81
C LEU A 242 13.44 -22.34 -11.88
N LEU A 243 13.78 -23.49 -12.47
CA LEU A 243 14.80 -23.57 -13.51
C LEU A 243 14.43 -22.74 -14.74
N GLN A 244 13.15 -22.68 -15.12
CA GLN A 244 12.69 -21.78 -16.19
C GLN A 244 12.91 -20.30 -15.85
N ALA A 245 12.68 -19.90 -14.60
CA ALA A 245 12.94 -18.52 -14.16
C ALA A 245 14.44 -18.20 -14.17
N VAL A 246 15.29 -19.13 -13.72
CA VAL A 246 16.76 -19.03 -13.75
C VAL A 246 17.28 -18.89 -15.19
N ASP A 247 16.81 -19.77 -16.10
CA ASP A 247 17.16 -19.73 -17.52
C ASP A 247 16.73 -18.40 -18.17
N ALA A 248 15.57 -17.87 -17.80
CA ALA A 248 15.04 -16.61 -18.35
C ALA A 248 15.84 -15.38 -17.89
N VAL A 249 16.42 -15.41 -16.69
CA VAL A 249 17.37 -14.39 -16.20
C VAL A 249 18.76 -14.56 -16.85
N GLY A 250 19.05 -15.73 -17.42
CA GLY A 250 20.27 -16.01 -18.19
C GLY A 250 21.49 -16.35 -17.34
N VAL A 251 21.26 -17.01 -16.20
CA VAL A 251 22.33 -17.51 -15.31
C VAL A 251 22.35 -19.04 -15.27
N ALA A 252 23.45 -19.63 -14.80
CA ALA A 252 23.67 -21.07 -14.90
C ALA A 252 22.99 -21.88 -13.79
N SER A 253 22.68 -21.26 -12.65
CA SER A 253 22.09 -21.93 -11.50
C SER A 253 21.32 -20.95 -10.59
N PRO A 254 20.42 -21.44 -9.72
CA PRO A 254 19.69 -20.59 -8.78
C PRO A 254 20.59 -19.78 -7.84
N GLU A 255 21.76 -20.30 -7.49
CA GLU A 255 22.74 -19.62 -6.64
C GLU A 255 23.34 -18.38 -7.31
N GLU A 256 23.23 -18.26 -8.64
CA GLU A 256 23.63 -17.07 -9.39
C GLU A 256 22.49 -16.04 -9.51
N CYS A 257 21.31 -16.31 -8.95
CA CYS A 257 20.20 -15.37 -8.90
C CYS A 257 20.21 -14.54 -7.62
N ALA A 258 19.66 -13.33 -7.71
CA ALA A 258 19.19 -12.57 -6.56
C ALA A 258 17.65 -12.68 -6.50
N PHE A 259 17.13 -13.03 -5.34
CA PHE A 259 15.69 -13.15 -5.08
C PHE A 259 15.23 -12.06 -4.11
N SER A 260 14.09 -11.45 -4.38
CA SER A 260 13.37 -10.59 -3.44
C SER A 260 11.87 -10.93 -3.47
N ALA A 261 11.21 -10.90 -2.32
CA ALA A 261 9.77 -10.97 -2.22
C ALA A 261 9.15 -9.60 -2.50
N GLU A 262 8.25 -9.59 -3.48
CA GLU A 262 7.47 -8.42 -3.88
C GLU A 262 6.11 -8.41 -3.21
N ASP A 263 5.50 -9.58 -3.04
CA ASP A 263 4.16 -9.72 -2.47
C ASP A 263 4.01 -11.05 -1.73
N CYS A 264 3.20 -11.07 -0.67
CA CYS A 264 3.01 -12.24 0.19
C CYS A 264 1.60 -12.26 0.79
N MET A 265 0.95 -13.42 0.79
CA MET A 265 -0.37 -13.66 1.38
C MET A 265 -0.47 -13.27 2.86
N ALA A 266 0.65 -13.28 3.58
CA ALA A 266 0.82 -12.65 4.87
C ALA A 266 1.84 -11.50 4.73
N PRO A 267 1.40 -10.25 4.49
CA PRO A 267 2.30 -9.14 4.15
C PRO A 267 3.39 -8.84 5.21
N SER A 268 3.12 -9.14 6.49
CA SER A 268 4.10 -9.01 7.58
C SER A 268 5.34 -9.91 7.41
N LEU A 269 5.27 -10.95 6.57
CA LEU A 269 6.39 -11.83 6.27
C LEU A 269 7.27 -11.34 5.12
N THR A 270 6.85 -10.37 4.31
CA THR A 270 7.59 -9.95 3.12
C THR A 270 9.02 -9.51 3.44
N GLU A 271 9.22 -8.70 4.49
CA GLU A 271 10.56 -8.32 4.95
C GLU A 271 11.36 -9.49 5.49
N LYS A 272 10.73 -10.37 6.28
CA LYS A 272 11.39 -11.56 6.83
C LYS A 272 11.84 -12.52 5.73
N ILE A 273 11.05 -12.66 4.67
CA ILE A 273 11.42 -13.43 3.48
C ILE A 273 12.62 -12.79 2.79
N ASN A 274 12.62 -11.47 2.59
CA ASN A 274 13.76 -10.74 2.00
C ASN A 274 15.04 -10.90 2.83
N ASP A 275 14.94 -10.75 4.15
CA ASP A 275 16.07 -10.92 5.06
C ASP A 275 16.65 -12.34 4.99
N ALA A 276 15.80 -13.37 4.96
CA ALA A 276 16.22 -14.75 4.83
C ALA A 276 16.88 -15.04 3.47
N LEU A 277 16.31 -14.52 2.38
CA LEU A 277 16.85 -14.65 1.02
C LEU A 277 18.20 -13.94 0.89
N TYR A 278 18.41 -12.82 1.58
CA TYR A 278 19.66 -12.07 1.55
C TYR A 278 20.76 -12.69 2.44
N ALA A 279 20.40 -13.22 3.61
CA ALA A 279 21.36 -13.71 4.60
C ALA A 279 22.03 -15.05 4.22
N SER A 280 21.50 -15.78 3.24
CA SER A 280 21.91 -17.14 2.94
C SER A 280 22.84 -17.24 1.73
N GLU A 281 23.93 -17.99 1.88
CA GLU A 281 24.76 -18.49 0.77
C GLU A 281 24.17 -19.79 0.15
N GLY A 282 22.87 -20.08 0.32
CA GLY A 282 22.24 -21.36 -0.08
C GLY A 282 20.72 -21.32 -0.32
N ASP A 283 20.08 -22.51 -0.36
CA ASP A 283 18.69 -22.79 -0.77
C ASP A 283 17.61 -22.27 0.20
N CYS A 284 17.58 -20.96 0.44
CA CYS A 284 16.45 -20.32 1.14
C CYS A 284 15.17 -20.28 0.29
N TYR A 285 15.28 -20.57 -1.01
CA TYR A 285 14.12 -20.79 -1.87
C TYR A 285 13.24 -21.92 -1.33
N GLY A 286 13.82 -23.06 -0.96
CA GLY A 286 13.08 -24.21 -0.43
C GLY A 286 12.19 -23.84 0.78
N LEU A 287 12.74 -23.07 1.73
CA LEU A 287 12.02 -22.60 2.91
C LEU A 287 10.86 -21.65 2.54
N VAL A 288 11.10 -20.69 1.65
CA VAL A 288 10.05 -19.75 1.20
C VAL A 288 8.96 -20.49 0.42
N ASN A 289 9.34 -21.50 -0.36
CA ASN A 289 8.40 -22.33 -1.10
C ASN A 289 7.53 -23.17 -0.15
N GLU A 290 8.11 -23.79 0.87
CA GLU A 290 7.37 -24.53 1.91
C GLU A 290 6.42 -23.62 2.69
N LEU A 291 6.87 -22.43 3.08
CA LEU A 291 6.01 -21.42 3.70
C LEU A 291 4.83 -21.03 2.79
N ALA A 292 5.09 -20.86 1.49
CA ALA A 292 4.04 -20.56 0.52
C ALA A 292 3.03 -21.72 0.38
N GLU A 293 3.46 -22.99 0.51
CA GLU A 293 2.54 -24.14 0.59
C GLU A 293 1.68 -24.10 1.85
N GLN A 294 2.30 -23.85 3.02
CA GLN A 294 1.59 -23.77 4.30
C GLN A 294 0.56 -22.64 4.33
N LEU A 295 0.93 -21.44 3.87
CA LEU A 295 0.03 -20.30 3.76
C LEU A 295 -1.19 -20.62 2.88
N ARG A 296 -0.97 -21.28 1.74
CA ARG A 296 -2.05 -21.73 0.85
C ARG A 296 -2.99 -22.72 1.54
N GLN A 297 -2.45 -23.65 2.31
CA GLN A 297 -3.26 -24.61 3.08
C GLN A 297 -4.08 -23.91 4.17
N LEU A 298 -3.46 -23.01 4.94
CA LEU A 298 -4.13 -22.22 5.97
C LEU A 298 -5.28 -21.39 5.39
N GLU A 299 -5.09 -20.83 4.20
CA GLU A 299 -6.15 -20.10 3.51
C GLU A 299 -7.32 -21.02 3.12
N MET A 300 -7.06 -22.21 2.56
CA MET A 300 -8.10 -23.20 2.24
C MET A 300 -8.89 -23.65 3.49
N GLU A 301 -8.22 -23.69 4.64
CA GLU A 301 -8.81 -24.06 5.93
C GLU A 301 -9.48 -22.89 6.66
N ASN A 302 -9.46 -21.67 6.11
CA ASN A 302 -9.92 -20.43 6.75
C ASN A 302 -9.21 -20.11 8.08
N ARG A 303 -7.93 -20.46 8.18
CA ARG A 303 -7.09 -20.27 9.37
C ARG A 303 -6.00 -19.23 9.18
N LEU A 304 -5.85 -18.71 7.95
CA LEU A 304 -4.96 -17.61 7.63
C LEU A 304 -5.13 -16.38 8.55
N PRO A 305 -6.35 -15.91 8.91
CA PRO A 305 -6.49 -14.77 9.80
C PRO A 305 -5.95 -15.06 11.21
N THR A 306 -6.14 -16.30 11.70
CA THR A 306 -5.58 -16.74 12.99
C THR A 306 -4.05 -16.79 12.95
N TYR A 307 -3.48 -17.26 11.84
CA TYR A 307 -2.04 -17.24 11.63
C TYR A 307 -1.46 -15.82 11.62
N LYS A 308 -2.09 -14.88 10.91
CA LYS A 308 -1.66 -13.47 10.89
C LYS A 308 -1.73 -12.82 12.27
N ALA A 309 -2.78 -13.11 13.06
CA ALA A 309 -2.88 -12.69 14.45
C ALA A 309 -1.75 -13.27 15.32
N MET A 310 -1.40 -14.54 15.11
CA MET A 310 -0.26 -15.16 15.80
C MET A 310 1.07 -14.50 15.42
N LEU A 311 1.25 -14.12 14.15
CA LEU A 311 2.44 -13.38 13.71
C LEU A 311 2.53 -11.98 14.33
N GLU A 312 1.41 -11.29 14.55
CA GLU A 312 1.37 -9.98 15.22
C GLU A 312 1.75 -10.07 16.71
N GLU A 313 1.33 -11.16 17.37
CA GLU A 313 1.66 -11.43 18.79
C GLU A 313 3.07 -12.04 18.99
N ALA A 314 3.68 -12.57 17.93
CA ALA A 314 4.99 -13.18 18.01
C ALA A 314 6.10 -12.16 18.32
N PRO A 315 7.25 -12.60 18.90
CA PRO A 315 8.40 -11.74 19.10
C PRO A 315 8.86 -11.05 17.81
N GLY A 316 9.26 -9.77 17.89
CA GLY A 316 9.63 -9.00 16.68
C GLY A 316 10.81 -9.60 15.90
N ASP A 317 11.71 -10.29 16.58
CA ASP A 317 12.89 -10.97 16.02
C ASP A 317 12.61 -12.40 15.51
N LEU A 318 11.34 -12.80 15.41
CA LEU A 318 10.90 -14.08 14.82
C LEU A 318 11.61 -14.36 13.49
N SER A 319 12.29 -15.50 13.40
CA SER A 319 12.90 -16.00 12.17
C SER A 319 11.86 -16.54 11.18
N LEU A 320 12.26 -16.71 9.91
CA LEU A 320 11.36 -17.28 8.90
C LEU A 320 11.02 -18.76 9.18
N GLU A 321 11.95 -19.50 9.79
CA GLU A 321 11.77 -20.90 10.22
C GLU A 321 10.74 -20.99 11.35
N GLU A 322 10.85 -20.13 12.36
CA GLU A 322 9.86 -20.04 13.43
C GLU A 322 8.48 -19.58 12.92
N ALA A 323 8.44 -18.68 11.94
CA ALA A 323 7.19 -18.29 11.28
C ALA A 323 6.54 -19.48 10.56
N LEU A 324 7.33 -20.36 9.94
CA LEU A 324 6.84 -21.60 9.34
C LEU A 324 6.32 -22.58 10.42
N ASP A 325 7.05 -22.75 11.52
CA ASP A 325 6.61 -23.60 12.64
C ASP A 325 5.26 -23.11 13.22
N LEU A 326 5.08 -21.79 13.36
CA LEU A 326 3.81 -21.22 13.83
C LEU A 326 2.62 -21.57 12.93
N ALA A 327 2.83 -21.73 11.62
CA ALA A 327 1.75 -22.09 10.69
C ALA A 327 1.10 -23.43 11.10
N SER A 328 1.92 -24.37 11.55
CA SER A 328 1.49 -25.70 12.02
C SER A 328 0.76 -25.66 13.37
N MET A 329 0.87 -24.56 14.13
CA MET A 329 0.32 -24.43 15.48
C MET A 329 -1.02 -23.69 15.54
N THR A 330 -1.57 -23.27 14.40
CA THR A 330 -2.79 -22.47 14.34
C THR A 330 -4.05 -23.18 14.90
N GLU A 331 -4.01 -24.49 15.23
CA GLU A 331 -5.15 -25.25 15.80
C GLU A 331 -5.29 -24.96 17.30
N GLU A 332 -4.18 -24.53 17.90
CA GLU A 332 -4.09 -24.22 19.32
C GLU A 332 -4.66 -22.83 19.63
N PHE A 333 -5.07 -22.08 18.61
CA PHE A 333 -5.58 -20.71 18.72
C PHE A 333 -6.89 -20.53 17.98
N LYS A 334 -7.68 -19.55 18.42
CA LYS A 334 -8.95 -19.20 17.79
C LYS A 334 -9.18 -17.70 17.87
N LEU A 335 -9.62 -17.09 16.77
CA LEU A 335 -10.14 -15.73 16.79
C LEU A 335 -11.58 -15.71 17.35
N LEU A 336 -11.81 -14.87 18.35
CA LEU A 336 -13.14 -14.64 18.89
C LEU A 336 -13.89 -13.67 17.99
N SER A 337 -15.18 -13.95 17.77
CA SER A 337 -16.08 -13.07 17.03
C SER A 337 -16.64 -11.92 17.88
N ASP A 338 -16.55 -12.02 19.21
CA ASP A 338 -17.14 -11.06 20.13
C ASP A 338 -16.15 -9.92 20.42
N SER A 339 -16.65 -8.69 20.44
CA SER A 339 -15.91 -7.57 21.03
C SER A 339 -15.76 -7.75 22.55
N PRO A 340 -14.82 -7.04 23.20
CA PRO A 340 -14.69 -7.08 24.66
C PRO A 340 -16.01 -6.78 25.38
N ALA A 341 -16.74 -5.74 24.93
CA ALA A 341 -18.06 -5.42 25.50
C ALA A 341 -19.08 -6.57 25.36
N GLU A 342 -19.19 -7.21 24.19
CA GLU A 342 -20.12 -8.32 23.98
C GLU A 342 -19.71 -9.57 24.79
N TYR A 343 -18.41 -9.84 24.88
CA TYR A 343 -17.88 -10.90 25.73
C TYR A 343 -18.21 -10.67 27.21
N ALA A 344 -17.96 -9.46 27.73
CA ALA A 344 -18.30 -9.07 29.09
C ALA A 344 -19.79 -9.24 29.40
N LYS A 345 -20.64 -8.79 28.47
CA LYS A 345 -22.08 -8.90 28.59
C LYS A 345 -22.53 -10.35 28.71
N LYS A 346 -22.03 -11.24 27.83
CA LYS A 346 -22.35 -12.67 27.88
C LYS A 346 -21.88 -13.30 29.20
N GLU A 347 -20.70 -12.94 29.68
CA GLU A 347 -20.18 -13.47 30.94
C GLU A 347 -20.99 -12.97 32.16
N ILE A 348 -21.38 -11.70 32.20
CA ILE A 348 -22.26 -11.15 33.25
C ILE A 348 -23.62 -11.84 33.22
N GLN A 349 -24.23 -12.01 32.04
CA GLN A 349 -25.51 -12.72 31.89
C GLN A 349 -25.41 -14.16 32.38
N ARG A 350 -24.30 -14.84 32.09
CA ARG A 350 -24.00 -16.20 32.58
C ARG A 350 -23.87 -16.24 34.10
N MET A 351 -23.10 -15.32 34.69
CA MET A 351 -22.88 -15.26 36.14
C MET A 351 -24.15 -14.94 36.93
N LEU A 352 -24.97 -14.00 36.42
CA LEU A 352 -26.21 -13.58 37.06
C LEU A 352 -27.42 -14.46 36.69
N SER A 353 -27.27 -15.39 35.75
CA SER A 353 -28.36 -16.23 35.22
C SER A 353 -29.55 -15.41 34.72
N VAL A 354 -29.25 -14.29 34.06
CA VAL A 354 -30.23 -13.32 33.56
C VAL A 354 -30.22 -13.27 32.03
N GLY A 355 -31.41 -13.28 31.42
CA GLY A 355 -31.55 -13.25 29.96
C GLY A 355 -31.72 -11.85 29.33
N SER A 356 -31.80 -10.78 30.14
CA SER A 356 -31.99 -9.42 29.63
C SER A 356 -30.80 -8.51 29.98
N ASP A 357 -30.69 -7.39 29.27
CA ASP A 357 -29.57 -6.44 29.36
C ASP A 357 -29.54 -5.64 30.67
N TYR A 358 -30.66 -5.51 31.40
CA TYR A 358 -30.78 -4.76 32.67
C TYR A 358 -30.12 -3.35 32.70
N GLY A 359 -29.88 -2.73 31.54
CA GLY A 359 -29.19 -1.44 31.45
C GLY A 359 -27.65 -1.54 31.52
N LEU A 360 -27.08 -2.74 31.45
CA LEU A 360 -25.64 -2.99 31.42
C LEU A 360 -24.97 -2.18 30.30
N ASN A 361 -25.51 -2.23 29.08
CA ASN A 361 -24.99 -1.47 27.94
C ASN A 361 -25.03 0.06 28.16
N LYS A 362 -25.86 0.58 29.08
CA LYS A 362 -26.01 2.03 29.31
C LYS A 362 -25.20 2.55 30.50
N PHE A 363 -24.98 1.71 31.51
CA PHE A 363 -24.47 2.15 32.80
C PHE A 363 -23.17 1.46 33.21
N CYS A 364 -22.75 0.41 32.51
CA CYS A 364 -21.52 -0.32 32.80
C CYS A 364 -20.49 -0.08 31.71
N ASP A 365 -19.22 0.05 32.11
CA ASP A 365 -18.08 -0.05 31.21
C ASP A 365 -17.83 -1.52 30.88
N LEU A 366 -18.61 -2.04 29.93
CA LEU A 366 -18.50 -3.43 29.47
C LEU A 366 -17.22 -3.67 28.67
N GLU A 367 -16.74 -2.65 27.96
CA GLU A 367 -15.52 -2.74 27.16
C GLU A 367 -14.31 -2.96 28.07
N GLY A 368 -14.11 -2.10 29.07
CA GLY A 368 -13.01 -2.22 30.03
C GLY A 368 -13.08 -3.52 30.84
N TYR A 369 -14.28 -3.92 31.29
CA TYR A 369 -14.44 -5.18 32.01
C TYR A 369 -14.18 -6.40 31.11
N GLY A 370 -14.59 -6.34 29.85
CA GLY A 370 -14.34 -7.36 28.85
C GLY A 370 -12.86 -7.59 28.61
N ARG A 371 -12.09 -6.52 28.36
CA ARG A 371 -10.64 -6.60 28.20
C ARG A 371 -9.98 -7.23 29.41
N TYR A 372 -10.36 -6.79 30.61
CA TYR A 372 -9.87 -7.40 31.85
C TYR A 372 -10.13 -8.92 31.91
N LEU A 373 -11.35 -9.37 31.57
CA LEU A 373 -11.67 -10.81 31.59
C LEU A 373 -10.93 -11.61 30.52
N LEU A 374 -10.72 -11.04 29.33
CA LEU A 374 -9.99 -11.64 28.21
C LEU A 374 -8.49 -11.77 28.55
N GLU A 375 -7.90 -10.73 29.12
CA GLU A 375 -6.50 -10.74 29.61
C GLU A 375 -6.27 -11.85 30.65
N GLN A 376 -7.21 -12.06 31.60
CA GLN A 376 -7.09 -13.14 32.60
C GLN A 376 -7.10 -14.55 31.99
N ARG A 377 -7.58 -14.70 30.74
CA ARG A 377 -7.57 -15.95 29.98
C ARG A 377 -6.38 -16.05 29.01
N GLY A 378 -5.52 -15.04 28.97
CA GLY A 378 -4.39 -14.99 28.03
C GLY A 378 -4.81 -14.71 26.59
N VAL A 379 -5.98 -14.09 26.37
CA VAL A 379 -6.42 -13.65 25.05
C VAL A 379 -5.64 -12.39 24.66
N ALA A 380 -5.05 -12.38 23.47
CA ALA A 380 -4.34 -11.23 22.92
C ALA A 380 -5.26 -10.41 22.01
N GLU A 381 -5.21 -9.07 22.11
CA GLU A 381 -5.89 -8.15 21.21
C GLU A 381 -4.96 -7.85 20.03
N THR A 382 -5.38 -8.22 18.81
CA THR A 382 -4.62 -8.05 17.58
C THR A 382 -5.43 -7.26 16.55
N SER A 383 -4.78 -6.76 15.50
CA SER A 383 -5.44 -6.08 14.39
C SER A 383 -6.41 -6.98 13.61
N TYR A 384 -6.31 -8.30 13.80
CA TYR A 384 -7.21 -9.31 13.18
C TYR A 384 -8.32 -9.78 14.15
N GLY A 385 -8.38 -9.21 15.36
CA GLY A 385 -9.35 -9.56 16.40
C GLY A 385 -8.71 -10.17 17.64
N MET A 386 -9.52 -10.79 18.48
CA MET A 386 -9.12 -11.33 19.79
C MET A 386 -8.63 -12.78 19.64
N LEU A 387 -7.33 -13.00 19.84
CA LEU A 387 -6.67 -14.30 19.69
C LEU A 387 -6.72 -15.09 21.01
N GLU A 388 -7.55 -16.12 21.09
CA GLU A 388 -7.71 -16.97 22.27
C GLU A 388 -6.88 -18.26 22.17
N PRO A 389 -5.96 -18.52 23.11
CA PRO A 389 -5.27 -19.81 23.21
C PRO A 389 -6.21 -20.90 23.74
N GLN A 390 -6.35 -22.00 23.02
CA GLN A 390 -7.24 -23.12 23.37
C GLN A 390 -6.64 -24.03 24.45
N ASN A 391 -5.32 -24.06 24.56
CA ASN A 391 -4.57 -24.87 25.53
C ASN A 391 -3.97 -24.03 26.68
N GLY A 392 -4.24 -22.72 26.71
CA GLY A 392 -3.72 -21.77 27.69
C GLY A 392 -2.25 -21.37 27.52
N MET A 393 -1.61 -21.74 26.41
CA MET A 393 -0.25 -21.31 26.09
C MET A 393 -0.25 -20.09 25.17
N THR A 394 0.66 -19.15 25.41
CA THR A 394 0.85 -17.98 24.52
C THR A 394 1.59 -18.37 23.23
N VAL A 395 1.57 -17.48 22.23
CA VAL A 395 2.34 -17.66 20.98
C VAL A 395 3.83 -17.84 21.27
N GLU A 396 4.39 -17.01 22.15
CA GLU A 396 5.80 -17.11 22.58
C GLU A 396 6.13 -18.47 23.24
N GLN A 397 5.21 -19.00 24.07
CA GLN A 397 5.41 -20.32 24.69
C GLN A 397 5.34 -21.47 23.68
N CYS A 398 4.58 -21.28 22.61
CA CYS A 398 4.49 -22.24 21.51
C CYS A 398 5.82 -22.35 20.74
N LEU A 399 6.45 -21.22 20.45
CA LEU A 399 7.77 -21.13 19.80
C LEU A 399 8.90 -21.75 20.62
N ASN A 400 8.87 -21.56 21.95
CA ASN A 400 9.89 -22.07 22.85
C ASN A 400 9.81 -23.58 23.14
N ARG A 401 8.93 -24.32 22.45
CA ARG A 401 8.88 -25.78 22.61
C ARG A 401 10.09 -26.41 21.92
N PRO A 402 10.80 -27.34 22.57
CA PRO A 402 11.73 -28.20 21.85
C PRO A 402 10.92 -28.96 20.81
N SER A 403 11.32 -28.86 19.54
CA SER A 403 10.69 -29.50 18.40
C SER A 403 10.37 -30.94 18.79
N GLN A 404 9.09 -31.32 18.80
CA GLN A 404 8.74 -32.73 18.88
C GLN A 404 9.23 -33.36 17.58
N SER A 405 10.46 -33.86 17.59
CA SER A 405 10.93 -34.73 16.52
C SER A 405 9.89 -35.83 16.40
N PHE A 406 9.17 -35.89 15.29
CA PHE A 406 8.48 -37.10 14.87
C PHE A 406 9.56 -38.16 14.70
N GLY A 407 9.89 -38.83 15.81
CA GLY A 407 10.74 -40.00 15.81
C GLY A 407 10.07 -41.01 14.92
N MET A 408 10.65 -41.24 13.74
CA MET A 408 10.42 -42.45 12.98
C MET A 408 10.72 -43.63 13.91
N GLU A 409 9.68 -44.18 14.54
CA GLU A 409 9.73 -45.57 15.00
C GLU A 409 9.80 -46.42 13.74
N MET A 410 11.04 -46.74 13.33
CA MET A 410 11.27 -47.88 12.47
C MET A 410 10.80 -49.14 13.20
N LYS A 411 9.76 -49.77 12.65
CA LYS A 411 9.46 -51.19 12.86
C LYS A 411 9.46 -51.92 11.54
#